data_AF-C5D0F0-F1
#
_entry.id   AF-C5D0F0-F1
#
_cell.length_a   1.000
_cell.length_b   1.000
_cell.length_c   1.000
_cell.angle_alpha   90.00
_cell.angle_beta   90.00
_cell.angle_gamma   90.00
#
_symmetry.space_group_name_H-M   'P 1'
#
loop_
_entity.id
_entity.type
_entity.pdbx_description
1 polymer ?
#
loop_
_entity_poly.entity_id
_entity_poly.type
_entity_poly.pdbx_seq_one_letter_code
_entity_poly.pdbx_strand_id
1 'polypeptide(L)'
;MAKDIDWMIVDPRIGLQLDFTAIVSEAFARAKVVDTADELITKIDGVMGGKPCFKGTRLPIETVLSSLEKGIPEDRVLDEYSLTSDPRTAAQVHAQVHPQRGRPVRLGSAKPPAQRRSSFPSTNA
;
A
#
# COMPACT_ATOMS: atom_id res chain seq x y z
N MET A 1 15.79 -13.85 -8.60
CA MET A 1 14.89 -14.90 -9.11
C MET A 1 14.16 -14.53 -10.41
N ALA A 2 13.89 -13.25 -10.72
CA ALA A 2 13.20 -12.86 -11.97
C ALA A 2 14.01 -13.01 -13.28
N LYS A 3 15.30 -13.34 -13.20
CA LYS A 3 16.21 -13.38 -14.37
C LYS A 3 16.15 -14.68 -15.19
N ASP A 4 15.53 -15.73 -14.64
CA ASP A 4 15.52 -17.07 -15.27
C ASP A 4 14.30 -17.31 -16.16
N ILE A 5 13.30 -16.42 -16.14
CA ILE A 5 12.12 -16.51 -17.00
C ILE A 5 12.30 -15.55 -18.16
N ASP A 6 12.13 -16.06 -19.38
CA ASP A 6 12.04 -15.23 -20.58
C ASP A 6 10.69 -14.51 -20.60
N TRP A 7 10.72 -13.19 -20.40
CA TRP A 7 9.54 -12.33 -20.39
C TRP A 7 9.26 -11.70 -21.76
N MET A 8 9.89 -12.22 -22.81
CA MET A 8 9.67 -11.82 -24.18
C MET A 8 8.51 -12.61 -24.80
N ILE A 9 7.45 -11.90 -25.17
CA ILE A 9 6.31 -12.47 -25.89
C ILE A 9 6.52 -12.19 -27.37
N VAL A 10 6.63 -13.25 -28.18
CA VAL A 10 6.78 -13.17 -29.64
C VAL A 10 5.58 -13.82 -30.31
N ASP A 11 4.85 -13.05 -31.13
CA ASP A 11 3.87 -13.59 -32.07
C ASP A 11 4.39 -13.43 -33.51
N PRO A 12 4.93 -14.51 -34.11
CA PRO A 12 5.50 -14.45 -35.44
C PRO A 12 4.45 -14.30 -36.55
N ARG A 13 3.15 -14.55 -36.29
CA ARG A 13 2.09 -14.44 -37.31
C ARG A 13 1.79 -12.98 -37.67
N ILE A 14 1.98 -12.08 -36.71
CA ILE A 14 1.72 -10.64 -36.85
C ILE A 14 2.99 -9.80 -36.70
N GLY A 15 4.16 -10.41 -36.47
CA GLY A 15 5.44 -9.71 -36.30
C GLY A 15 5.53 -8.90 -35.00
N LEU A 16 4.85 -9.34 -33.94
CA LEU A 16 4.83 -8.65 -32.64
C LEU A 16 5.90 -9.22 -31.71
N GLN A 17 6.68 -8.34 -31.09
CA GLN A 17 7.62 -8.68 -30.03
C GLN A 17 7.45 -7.69 -28.88
N LEU A 18 7.12 -8.21 -27.69
CA LEU A 18 6.95 -7.42 -26.47
C LEU A 18 7.90 -7.94 -25.40
N ASP A 19 8.76 -7.07 -24.88
CA ASP A 19 9.67 -7.40 -23.78
C ASP A 19 9.13 -6.81 -22.47
N PHE A 20 8.75 -7.69 -21.55
CA PHE A 20 8.28 -7.32 -20.22
C PHE A 20 9.35 -7.42 -19.14
N THR A 21 10.59 -7.77 -19.49
CA THR A 21 11.69 -8.01 -18.53
C THR A 21 11.87 -6.84 -17.58
N ALA A 22 11.88 -5.61 -18.11
CA ALA A 22 12.03 -4.40 -17.30
C ALA A 22 10.89 -4.25 -16.29
N ILE A 23 9.64 -4.32 -16.76
CA ILE A 23 8.42 -4.16 -15.94
C ILE A 23 8.38 -5.21 -14.83
N VAL A 24 8.67 -6.47 -15.19
CA VAL A 24 8.62 -7.58 -14.24
C VAL A 24 9.75 -7.48 -13.23
N SER A 25 10.97 -7.14 -13.66
CA SER A 25 12.10 -6.95 -12.75
C SER A 25 11.81 -5.87 -11.70
N GLU A 26 11.20 -4.76 -12.11
CA GLU A 26 10.79 -3.68 -11.21
C GLU A 26 9.66 -4.13 -10.26
N ALA A 27 8.67 -4.85 -10.78
CA ALA A 27 7.58 -5.39 -9.97
C ALA A 27 8.11 -6.34 -8.88
N PHE A 28 9.05 -7.23 -9.21
CA PHE A 28 9.68 -8.11 -8.23
C PHE A 28 10.52 -7.34 -7.21
N ALA A 29 11.23 -6.29 -7.62
CA ALA A 29 11.98 -5.45 -6.69
C ALA A 29 11.05 -4.78 -5.68
N ARG A 30 9.91 -4.23 -6.14
CA ARG A 30 8.90 -3.64 -5.25
C ARG A 30 8.24 -4.69 -4.34
N ALA A 31 7.92 -5.87 -4.86
CA ALA A 31 7.37 -6.96 -4.06
C ALA A 31 8.31 -7.36 -2.91
N LYS A 32 9.62 -7.45 -3.18
CA LYS A 32 10.61 -7.77 -2.16
C LYS A 32 10.63 -6.75 -1.02
N VAL A 33 10.43 -5.46 -1.33
CA VAL A 33 10.35 -4.40 -0.31
C VAL A 33 9.14 -4.63 0.60
N VAL A 34 8.00 -5.03 0.04
CA VAL A 34 6.80 -5.42 0.81
C VAL A 34 7.09 -6.61 1.70
N ASP A 35 7.71 -7.67 1.18
CA ASP A 35 8.04 -8.87 1.97
C ASP A 35 8.90 -8.52 3.19
N THR A 36 9.95 -7.70 3.00
CA THR A 36 10.77 -7.22 4.13
C THR A 36 9.99 -6.38 5.14
N ALA A 37 9.00 -5.60 4.70
CA ALA A 37 8.15 -4.82 5.61
C ALA A 37 7.24 -5.74 6.45
N ASP A 38 6.67 -6.77 5.82
CA ASP A 38 5.80 -7.76 6.47
C ASP A 38 6.58 -8.64 7.46
N GLU A 39 7.87 -8.89 7.25
CA GLU A 39 8.72 -9.60 8.22
C GLU A 39 8.94 -8.81 9.52
N LEU A 40 8.99 -7.46 9.42
CA LEU A 40 9.24 -6.55 10.53
C LEU A 40 7.96 -6.16 11.29
N ILE A 41 6.80 -6.33 10.68
CA ILE A 41 5.52 -5.88 11.22
C ILE A 41 4.62 -7.09 11.49
N THR A 42 4.06 -7.15 12.68
CA THR A 42 3.14 -8.23 13.06
C THR A 42 1.81 -7.67 13.53
N LYS A 43 0.74 -8.40 13.21
CA LYS A 43 -0.61 -8.12 13.67
C LYS A 43 -1.07 -9.28 14.55
N ILE A 44 -1.23 -9.02 15.83
CA ILE A 44 -1.66 -10.01 16.82
C ILE A 44 -3.01 -9.58 17.40
N ASP A 45 -4.00 -10.44 17.27
CA ASP A 45 -5.33 -10.20 17.84
C ASP A 45 -5.24 -10.06 19.38
N GLY A 46 -5.88 -9.02 19.91
CA GLY A 46 -5.81 -8.69 21.34
C GLY A 46 -4.60 -7.82 21.75
N VAL A 47 -3.59 -7.64 20.89
CA VAL A 47 -2.51 -6.67 21.13
C VAL A 47 -2.84 -5.35 20.44
N MET A 48 -2.88 -4.25 21.19
CA MET A 48 -3.21 -2.90 20.69
C MET A 48 -4.49 -2.85 19.84
N GLY A 49 -5.48 -3.70 20.16
CA GLY A 49 -6.74 -3.81 19.40
C GLY A 49 -6.57 -4.42 18.00
N GLY A 50 -5.55 -5.27 17.80
CA GLY A 50 -5.23 -5.86 16.50
C GLY A 50 -4.56 -4.85 15.56
N LYS A 51 -3.96 -3.78 16.07
CA LYS A 51 -3.20 -2.85 15.24
C LYS A 51 -1.86 -3.49 14.82
N PRO A 52 -1.40 -3.25 13.58
CA PRO A 52 -0.08 -3.67 13.15
C PRO A 52 1.00 -2.98 14.01
N CYS A 53 1.86 -3.77 14.62
CA CYS A 53 2.93 -3.34 15.51
C CYS A 53 4.29 -3.84 15.01
N PHE A 54 5.37 -3.12 15.34
CA PHE A 54 6.71 -3.63 15.08
C PHE A 54 6.97 -4.90 15.89
N LYS A 55 7.55 -5.91 15.23
CA LYS A 55 7.82 -7.21 15.83
C LYS A 55 8.68 -7.08 17.09
N GLY A 56 8.32 -7.82 18.14
CA GLY A 56 8.99 -7.75 19.44
C GLY A 56 8.60 -6.53 20.29
N THR A 57 7.72 -5.66 19.79
CA THR A 57 7.25 -4.47 20.52
C THR A 57 5.72 -4.43 20.54
N ARG A 58 5.16 -3.54 21.37
CA ARG A 58 3.75 -3.14 21.33
C ARG A 58 3.57 -1.78 20.64
N LEU A 59 4.54 -1.32 19.86
CA LEU A 59 4.54 -0.03 19.18
C LEU A 59 3.78 -0.14 17.85
N PRO A 60 2.62 0.54 17.70
CA PRO A 60 1.90 0.54 16.44
C PRO A 60 2.65 1.33 15.37
N ILE A 61 2.59 0.85 14.12
CA ILE A 61 3.21 1.56 12.99
C ILE A 61 2.61 2.97 12.79
N GLU A 62 1.32 3.13 13.10
CA GLU A 62 0.59 4.40 13.02
C GLU A 62 1.20 5.47 13.94
N THR A 63 1.69 5.07 15.12
CA THR A 63 2.33 5.99 16.07
C THR A 63 3.64 6.52 15.50
N VAL A 64 4.46 5.66 14.90
CA VAL A 64 5.71 6.06 14.24
C VAL A 64 5.42 6.98 13.05
N LEU A 65 4.48 6.60 12.17
CA LEU A 65 4.10 7.44 11.04
C LEU A 65 3.59 8.82 11.48
N SER A 66 2.72 8.88 12.50
CA SER A 66 2.23 10.16 13.03
C SER A 66 3.34 11.02 13.64
N SER A 67 4.34 10.42 14.29
CA SER A 67 5.51 11.13 14.79
C SER A 67 6.33 11.74 13.65
N LEU A 68 6.58 10.96 12.60
CA LEU A 68 7.30 11.42 11.41
C LEU A 68 6.54 12.53 10.68
N GLU A 69 5.20 12.43 10.57
CA GLU A 69 4.33 13.47 9.99
C GLU A 69 4.38 14.79 10.78
N LYS A 70 4.58 14.71 12.10
CA LYS A 70 4.79 15.89 12.96
C LYS A 70 6.21 16.47 12.87
N GLY A 71 7.06 15.90 12.01
CA GLY A 71 8.44 16.36 11.81
C GLY A 71 9.42 15.90 12.89
N ILE A 72 9.06 14.89 13.69
CA ILE A 72 10.02 14.25 14.61
C ILE A 72 11.05 13.52 13.76
N PRO A 73 12.36 13.75 13.97
CA PRO A 73 13.38 13.14 13.14
C PRO A 73 13.46 11.64 13.42
N GLU A 74 13.80 10.88 12.39
CA GLU A 74 13.68 9.42 12.38
C GLU A 74 14.64 8.73 13.33
N ASP A 75 15.86 9.24 13.45
CA ASP A 75 16.88 8.83 14.43
C ASP A 75 16.36 8.90 15.87
N ARG A 76 15.66 9.98 16.22
CA ARG A 76 15.06 10.13 17.54
C ARG A 76 13.96 9.10 17.80
N VAL A 77 13.14 8.79 16.79
CA VAL A 77 12.09 7.77 16.91
C VAL A 77 12.73 6.38 17.07
N LEU A 78 13.79 6.10 16.31
CA LEU A 78 14.58 4.88 16.42
C LEU A 78 15.16 4.70 17.83
N ASP A 79 15.78 5.75 18.37
CA ASP A 79 16.39 5.74 19.70
C ASP A 79 15.34 5.59 20.81
N GLU A 80 14.24 6.34 20.76
CA GLU A 80 13.19 6.34 21.76
C GLU A 80 12.53 4.95 21.93
N TYR A 81 12.41 4.20 20.83
CA TYR A 81 11.77 2.89 20.80
C TYR A 81 12.73 1.72 20.61
N SER A 82 14.04 1.96 20.60
CA SER A 82 15.10 0.96 20.39
C SER A 82 14.86 0.05 19.17
N LEU A 83 14.41 0.66 18.06
CA LEU A 83 14.15 -0.06 16.82
C LEU A 83 15.49 -0.31 16.09
N THR A 84 15.67 -1.51 15.53
CA THR A 84 16.96 -1.95 14.96
C THR A 84 17.00 -1.89 13.42
N SER A 85 15.87 -1.68 12.78
CA SER A 85 15.68 -1.63 11.32
C SER A 85 15.05 -0.30 10.92
N ASP A 86 15.25 0.15 9.68
CA ASP A 86 14.57 1.32 9.08
C ASP A 86 13.04 1.19 9.27
N PRO A 87 12.48 1.85 10.30
CA PRO A 87 11.10 1.62 10.70
C PRO A 87 10.16 2.44 9.82
N ARG A 88 10.67 3.50 9.21
CA ARG A 88 9.92 4.40 8.35
C ARG A 88 9.55 3.70 7.08
N THR A 89 10.53 3.14 6.37
CA THR A 89 10.28 2.48 5.09
C THR A 89 9.33 1.29 5.29
N ALA A 90 9.58 0.45 6.30
CA ALA A 90 8.72 -0.67 6.62
C ALA A 90 7.29 -0.23 6.96
N ALA A 91 7.11 0.76 7.84
CA ALA A 91 5.79 1.26 8.22
C ALA A 91 5.03 1.88 7.04
N GLN A 92 5.71 2.66 6.20
CA GLN A 92 5.09 3.31 5.04
C GLN A 92 4.63 2.27 4.01
N VAL A 93 5.50 1.32 3.66
CA VAL A 93 5.19 0.27 2.68
C VAL A 93 4.04 -0.60 3.18
N HIS A 94 4.12 -1.07 4.43
CA HIS A 94 3.05 -1.90 5.01
C HIS A 94 1.72 -1.13 5.08
N ALA A 95 1.72 0.15 5.47
CA ALA A 95 0.49 0.94 5.53
C ALA A 95 -0.15 1.15 4.14
N GLN A 96 0.66 1.29 3.09
CA GLN A 96 0.18 1.41 1.71
C GLN A 96 -0.43 0.10 1.19
N VAL A 97 0.19 -1.04 1.49
CA VAL A 97 -0.28 -2.37 1.05
C VAL A 97 -1.46 -2.87 1.88
N HIS A 98 -1.50 -2.51 3.16
CA HIS A 98 -2.55 -2.89 4.11
C HIS A 98 -3.27 -1.66 4.68
N PRO A 99 -4.05 -0.93 3.84
CA PRO A 99 -4.77 0.24 4.29
C PRO A 99 -5.77 -0.16 5.38
N GLN A 100 -5.78 0.62 6.47
CA GLN A 100 -6.73 0.44 7.56
C GLN A 100 -8.15 0.49 7.00
N ARG A 101 -8.93 -0.56 7.27
CA ARG A 101 -10.35 -0.57 6.94
C ARG A 101 -11.03 0.45 7.85
N GLY A 102 -11.36 1.60 7.28
CA GLY A 102 -12.14 2.63 7.97
C GLY A 102 -13.47 2.07 8.45
N ARG A 103 -14.11 2.80 9.37
CA ARG A 103 -15.47 2.48 9.81
C ARG A 103 -16.37 2.32 8.56
N PRO A 104 -17.17 1.25 8.46
CA PRO A 104 -18.12 1.12 7.37
C PRO A 104 -18.95 2.39 7.20
N VAL A 105 -18.90 2.96 6.00
CA VAL A 105 -19.69 4.14 5.65
C VAL A 105 -21.16 3.75 5.67
N ARG A 106 -22.03 4.61 6.20
CA ARG A 106 -23.48 4.34 6.18
C ARG A 106 -23.91 4.17 4.72
N LEU A 107 -24.72 3.14 4.43
CA LEU A 107 -25.14 2.83 3.06
C LEU A 107 -25.80 4.01 2.34
N GLY A 108 -26.51 4.88 3.07
CA GLY A 108 -27.13 6.09 2.54
C GLY A 108 -26.14 7.16 2.05
N SER A 109 -24.93 7.23 2.61
CA SER A 109 -23.88 8.18 2.22
C SER A 109 -22.87 7.61 1.22
N ALA A 110 -22.95 6.31 0.93
CA ALA A 110 -22.11 5.65 -0.08
C ALA A 110 -22.66 5.80 -1.51
N LYS A 111 -23.90 6.28 -1.68
CA LYS A 111 -24.46 6.54 -3.00
C LYS A 111 -23.79 7.77 -3.62
N PRO A 112 -23.20 7.67 -4.83
CA PRO A 112 -22.81 8.87 -5.55
C PRO A 112 -24.03 9.78 -5.76
N PRO A 113 -23.85 11.10 -5.76
CA PRO A 113 -24.97 12.04 -5.92
C PRO A 113 -25.69 11.76 -7.23
N ALA A 114 -27.02 11.70 -7.20
CA ALA A 114 -27.83 11.49 -8.40
C ALA A 114 -27.65 12.70 -9.34
N GLN A 115 -26.92 12.51 -10.44
CA GLN A 115 -26.83 13.51 -11.50
C GLN A 115 -28.16 13.55 -12.27
N ARG A 116 -28.97 14.58 -12.02
CA ARG A 116 -30.11 14.91 -12.89
C ARG A 116 -29.56 15.27 -14.27
N ARG A 117 -29.78 14.42 -15.27
CA ARG A 117 -29.57 14.80 -16.68
C ARG A 117 -30.68 15.78 -17.06
N SER A 118 -30.42 17.08 -16.93
CA SER A 118 -31.33 18.13 -17.39
C SER A 118 -31.09 18.41 -18.86
N SER A 119 -31.75 17.66 -19.74
CA SER A 119 -32.05 18.09 -21.11
C SER A 119 -33.04 17.12 -21.75
N PHE A 120 -34.32 17.24 -21.38
CA PHE A 120 -35.37 16.91 -22.33
C PHE A 120 -35.56 18.15 -23.21
N PRO A 121 -35.32 18.08 -24.53
CA PRO A 121 -35.60 19.22 -25.40
C PRO A 121 -37.12 19.46 -25.39
N SER A 122 -37.55 20.65 -24.97
CA SER A 122 -38.93 21.09 -25.12
C SER A 122 -39.20 21.31 -26.60
N THR A 123 -39.91 20.38 -27.25
CA THR A 123 -40.52 20.63 -28.54
C THR A 123 -41.71 21.57 -28.32
N ASN A 124 -41.52 22.86 -28.55
CA ASN A 124 -42.64 23.78 -28.73
C ASN A 124 -43.07 23.71 -30.20
N ALA A 125 -44.32 23.28 -30.39
CA ALA A 125 -45.08 23.33 -31.64
C ALA A 125 -45.71 24.71 -31.83
#